data_AF-A0A949CHA5-F1
#
_entry.id   AF-A0A949CHA5-F1
#
_cell.length_a   1.000
_cell.length_b   1.000
_cell.length_c   1.000
_cell.angle_alpha   90.00
_cell.angle_beta   90.00
_cell.angle_gamma   90.00
#
_symmetry.space_group_name_H-M   'P 1'
#
loop_
_entity.id
_entity.type
_entity.pdbx_description
1 polymer ?
#
loop_
_entity_poly.entity_id
_entity_poly.type
_entity_poly.pdbx_seq_one_letter_code
_entity_poly.pdbx_strand_id
1 'polypeptide(L)'
;SEGLAEAQVLQAKANAIQEQGLAEAKVLKEKYAAEAQGIHDKANAMKELDAVGKMHEEFKLRLEKEKQIEIAAIQAQQSISSSQATVVGEALKAAKIDIVGGDSQFFNQITAAVQGGKAIDRFVHNSSVATDVKNTFFSGNPEQFKTALGNLLEQLHIDATSIKDLSIAALMAKLISDDTSGSSLGIVSQLLSTANQLQLGGVKVQDVLK
;
A
#
# COMPACT_ATOMS: atom_id res chain seq x y z
N SER A 1 -32.97 105.34 -74.13
CA SER A 1 -34.00 104.60 -73.37
C SER A 1 -33.43 104.19 -72.03
N GLU A 2 -33.54 105.05 -71.01
CA GLU A 2 -32.99 104.81 -69.65
C GLU A 2 -33.55 103.54 -68.99
N GLY A 3 -34.79 103.15 -69.29
CA GLY A 3 -35.42 101.95 -68.73
C GLY A 3 -34.75 100.61 -69.10
N LEU A 4 -33.99 100.53 -70.21
CA LEU A 4 -33.22 99.32 -70.56
C LEU A 4 -31.96 99.18 -69.69
N ALA A 5 -31.32 100.29 -69.32
CA ALA A 5 -30.16 100.29 -68.43
C ALA A 5 -30.57 99.95 -66.99
N GLU A 6 -31.70 100.49 -66.50
CA GLU A 6 -32.24 100.14 -65.19
C GLU A 6 -32.61 98.66 -65.08
N ALA A 7 -33.26 98.09 -66.10
CA ALA A 7 -33.60 96.67 -66.12
C ALA A 7 -32.35 95.76 -66.07
N GLN A 8 -31.28 96.12 -66.81
CA GLN A 8 -30.01 95.39 -66.77
C GLN A 8 -29.33 95.47 -65.40
N VAL A 9 -29.35 96.63 -64.75
CA VAL A 9 -28.81 96.79 -63.39
C VAL A 9 -29.62 95.97 -62.37
N LEU A 10 -30.95 95.95 -62.48
CA LEU A 10 -31.81 95.17 -61.60
C LEU A 10 -31.58 93.66 -61.78
N GLN A 11 -31.45 93.19 -63.03
CA GLN A 11 -31.12 91.81 -63.37
C GLN A 11 -29.75 91.41 -62.82
N ALA A 12 -28.73 92.26 -63.01
CA ALA A 12 -27.38 92.00 -62.49
C ALA A 12 -27.35 91.95 -60.96
N LYS A 13 -28.10 92.84 -60.27
CA LYS A 13 -28.26 92.79 -58.81
C LYS A 13 -28.97 91.52 -58.34
N ALA A 14 -30.04 91.11 -59.01
CA ALA A 14 -30.76 89.88 -58.66
C ALA A 14 -29.86 88.64 -58.83
N ASN A 15 -29.11 88.57 -59.95
CA ASN A 15 -28.15 87.50 -60.19
C ASN A 15 -27.05 87.49 -59.13
N ALA A 16 -26.50 88.65 -58.76
CA ALA A 16 -25.48 88.75 -57.71
C ALA A 16 -26.00 88.29 -56.34
N ILE A 17 -27.23 88.65 -55.97
CA ILE A 17 -27.86 88.20 -54.72
C ILE A 17 -28.10 86.68 -54.74
N GLN A 18 -28.53 86.13 -55.88
CA GLN A 18 -28.72 84.69 -56.04
C GLN A 18 -27.38 83.93 -55.95
N GLU A 19 -26.34 84.39 -56.64
CA GLU A 19 -25.01 83.79 -56.58
C GLU A 19 -24.41 83.88 -55.17
N GLN A 20 -24.58 85.01 -54.49
CA GLN A 20 -24.17 85.16 -53.10
C GLN A 20 -24.92 84.18 -52.17
N GLY A 21 -26.25 84.09 -52.29
CA GLY A 21 -27.05 83.16 -51.49
C GLY A 21 -26.70 81.68 -51.74
N LEU A 22 -26.38 81.32 -53.00
CA LEU A 22 -25.90 79.99 -53.35
C LEU A 22 -24.50 79.72 -52.78
N ALA A 23 -23.61 80.70 -52.82
CA ALA A 23 -22.27 80.60 -52.23
C ALA A 23 -22.35 80.42 -50.71
N GLU A 24 -23.17 81.22 -50.03
CA GLU A 24 -23.40 81.12 -48.58
C GLU A 24 -24.03 79.76 -48.19
N ALA A 25 -25.02 79.28 -48.95
CA ALA A 25 -25.61 77.96 -48.73
C ALA A 25 -24.60 76.83 -48.94
N LYS A 26 -23.70 76.95 -49.92
CA LYS A 26 -22.63 75.97 -50.16
C LYS A 26 -21.64 75.96 -49.00
N VAL A 27 -21.21 77.12 -48.51
CA VAL A 27 -20.32 77.25 -47.34
C VAL A 27 -20.97 76.64 -46.09
N LEU A 28 -22.24 76.93 -45.84
CA LEU A 28 -22.99 76.34 -44.72
C LEU A 28 -23.10 74.82 -44.83
N LYS A 29 -23.41 74.31 -46.03
CA LYS A 29 -23.47 72.86 -46.28
C LYS A 29 -22.13 72.18 -46.03
N GLU A 30 -21.04 72.75 -46.54
CA GLU A 30 -19.69 72.21 -46.33
C GLU A 30 -19.29 72.27 -44.85
N LYS A 31 -19.63 73.36 -44.15
CA LYS A 31 -19.39 73.50 -42.71
C LYS A 31 -20.14 72.44 -41.90
N TYR A 32 -21.45 72.27 -42.11
CA TYR A 32 -22.23 71.25 -41.41
C TYR A 32 -21.81 69.83 -41.77
N ALA A 33 -21.40 69.59 -43.02
CA ALA A 33 -20.85 68.30 -43.41
C ALA A 33 -19.53 67.99 -42.68
N ALA A 34 -18.64 68.98 -42.57
CA ALA A 34 -17.38 68.84 -41.83
C ALA A 34 -17.63 68.65 -40.32
N GLU A 35 -18.57 69.37 -39.73
CA GLU A 35 -18.95 69.21 -38.32
C GLU A 35 -19.57 67.83 -38.07
N ALA A 36 -20.48 67.36 -38.94
CA ALA A 36 -21.07 66.03 -38.84
C ALA A 36 -20.01 64.93 -38.95
N GLN A 37 -19.06 65.06 -39.88
CA GLN A 37 -17.94 64.14 -40.02
C GLN A 37 -17.06 64.13 -38.77
N GLY A 38 -16.73 65.31 -38.23
CA GLY A 38 -15.93 65.43 -37.00
C GLY A 38 -16.62 64.80 -35.79
N ILE A 39 -17.93 64.97 -35.65
CA ILE A 39 -18.73 64.32 -34.58
C ILE A 39 -18.74 62.80 -34.78
N HIS A 40 -18.94 62.32 -36.01
CA HIS A 40 -18.94 60.90 -36.33
C HIS A 40 -17.59 60.24 -36.02
N ASP A 41 -16.49 60.85 -36.45
CA ASP A 41 -15.14 60.32 -36.23
C ASP A 41 -14.78 60.34 -34.75
N LYS A 42 -15.18 61.39 -34.02
CA LYS A 42 -15.03 61.45 -32.56
C LYS A 42 -15.86 60.38 -31.85
N ALA A 43 -17.09 60.14 -32.28
CA ALA A 43 -17.94 59.11 -31.71
C ALA A 43 -17.36 57.69 -31.94
N ASN A 44 -16.81 57.44 -33.13
CA ASN A 44 -16.14 56.19 -33.44
C ASN A 44 -14.87 55.98 -32.60
N ALA A 45 -14.02 57.02 -32.48
CA ALA A 45 -12.84 56.96 -31.62
C ALA A 45 -13.22 56.70 -30.15
N MET A 46 -14.30 57.33 -29.64
CA MET A 46 -14.79 57.08 -28.29
C MET A 46 -15.31 55.65 -28.12
N LYS A 47 -16.00 55.10 -29.12
CA LYS A 47 -16.50 53.72 -29.10
C LYS A 47 -15.37 52.70 -29.06
N GLU A 48 -14.29 52.92 -29.81
CA GLU A 48 -13.11 52.04 -29.80
C GLU A 48 -12.40 52.09 -28.44
N LEU A 49 -12.21 53.28 -27.88
CA LEU A 49 -11.60 53.45 -26.55
C LEU A 49 -12.43 52.80 -25.44
N ASP A 50 -13.75 52.96 -25.47
CA ASP A 50 -14.67 52.34 -24.51
C ASP A 50 -14.65 50.80 -24.61
N ALA A 51 -14.59 50.25 -25.83
CA ALA A 51 -14.50 48.81 -26.05
C ALA A 51 -13.20 48.21 -25.48
N VAL A 52 -12.05 48.87 -25.69
CA VAL A 52 -10.76 48.41 -25.11
C VAL A 52 -10.78 48.52 -23.58
N GLY A 53 -11.34 49.59 -23.03
CA GLY A 53 -11.48 49.79 -21.59
C GLY A 53 -12.29 48.67 -20.93
N LYS A 54 -13.47 48.36 -21.49
CA LYS A 54 -14.33 47.26 -21.03
C LYS A 54 -13.64 45.91 -21.09
N MET A 55 -12.95 45.60 -22.18
CA MET A 55 -12.22 44.33 -22.29
C MET A 55 -11.12 44.19 -21.22
N HIS A 56 -10.39 45.26 -20.90
CA HIS A 56 -9.40 45.22 -19.83
C HIS A 56 -10.03 45.05 -18.45
N GLU A 57 -11.18 45.68 -18.20
CA GLU A 57 -11.92 45.53 -16.95
C GLU A 57 -12.46 44.10 -16.79
N GLU A 58 -13.12 43.57 -17.82
CA GLU A 58 -13.60 42.19 -17.85
C GLU A 58 -12.45 41.18 -17.68
N PHE A 59 -11.30 41.42 -18.33
CA PHE A 59 -10.11 40.59 -18.18
C PHE A 59 -9.61 40.57 -16.73
N LYS A 60 -9.54 41.74 -16.08
CA LYS A 60 -9.14 41.83 -14.67
C LYS A 60 -10.13 41.12 -13.75
N LEU A 61 -11.43 41.34 -13.95
CA LEU A 61 -12.48 40.68 -13.16
C LEU A 61 -12.44 39.16 -13.33
N ARG A 62 -12.21 38.68 -14.56
CA ARG A 62 -12.06 37.26 -14.84
C ARG A 62 -10.82 36.68 -14.16
N LEU A 63 -9.67 37.35 -14.26
CA LEU A 63 -8.44 36.89 -13.63
C LEU A 63 -8.56 36.84 -12.10
N GLU A 64 -9.21 37.84 -11.50
CA GLU A 64 -9.46 37.86 -10.05
C GLU A 64 -10.41 36.72 -9.63
N LYS A 65 -11.46 36.46 -10.42
CA LYS A 65 -12.35 35.31 -10.21
C LYS A 65 -11.62 33.97 -10.33
N GLU A 66 -10.80 33.79 -11.37
CA GLU A 66 -9.98 32.59 -11.58
C GLU A 66 -9.05 32.36 -10.39
N LYS A 67 -8.34 33.41 -9.95
CA LYS A 67 -7.48 33.37 -8.75
C LYS A 67 -8.24 32.93 -7.50
N GLN A 68 -9.44 33.47 -7.27
CA GLN A 68 -10.25 33.10 -6.11
C GLN A 68 -10.70 31.64 -6.14
N ILE A 69 -11.12 31.15 -7.32
CA ILE A 69 -11.48 29.74 -7.51
C ILE A 69 -10.28 28.84 -7.23
N GLU A 70 -9.10 29.19 -7.74
CA GLU A 70 -7.88 28.41 -7.57
C GLU A 70 -7.43 28.36 -6.11
N ILE A 71 -7.47 29.49 -5.39
CA ILE A 71 -7.20 29.53 -3.94
C ILE A 71 -8.19 28.64 -3.18
N ALA A 72 -9.49 28.73 -3.48
CA ALA A 72 -10.50 27.91 -2.83
C ALA A 72 -10.29 26.42 -3.11
N ALA A 73 -9.91 26.04 -4.33
CA ALA A 73 -9.58 24.67 -4.70
C ALA A 73 -8.36 24.15 -3.94
N ILE A 74 -7.30 24.94 -3.83
CA ILE A 74 -6.09 24.59 -3.07
C ILE A 74 -6.42 24.40 -1.58
N GLN A 75 -7.21 25.29 -0.99
CA GLN A 75 -7.63 25.18 0.41
C GLN A 75 -8.51 23.94 0.66
N ALA A 76 -9.42 23.63 -0.27
CA ALA A 76 -10.21 22.41 -0.21
C ALA A 76 -9.29 21.17 -0.28
N GLN A 77 -8.33 21.15 -1.21
CA GLN A 77 -7.35 20.08 -1.33
C GLN A 77 -6.52 19.91 -0.06
N GLN A 78 -6.05 21.00 0.54
CA GLN A 78 -5.30 20.95 1.81
C GLN A 78 -6.15 20.35 2.94
N SER A 79 -7.43 20.75 3.06
CA SER A 79 -8.34 20.23 4.07
C SER A 79 -8.64 18.74 3.87
N ILE A 80 -8.83 18.32 2.62
CA ILE A 80 -8.99 16.91 2.25
C ILE A 80 -7.74 16.12 2.63
N SER A 81 -6.56 16.59 2.24
CA SER A 81 -5.29 15.92 2.57
C SER A 81 -5.04 15.84 4.08
N SER A 82 -5.37 16.89 4.84
CA SER A 82 -5.29 16.88 6.31
C SER A 82 -6.25 15.86 6.93
N SER A 83 -7.49 15.81 6.45
CA SER A 83 -8.49 14.83 6.90
C SER A 83 -8.07 13.41 6.55
N GLN A 84 -7.56 13.18 5.33
CA GLN A 84 -7.03 11.89 4.89
C GLN A 84 -5.83 11.46 5.75
N ALA A 85 -4.87 12.36 6.00
CA ALA A 85 -3.72 12.08 6.85
C ALA A 85 -4.15 11.74 8.29
N THR A 86 -5.18 12.41 8.80
CA THR A 86 -5.74 12.12 10.13
C THR A 86 -6.40 10.74 10.15
N VAL A 87 -7.24 10.41 9.16
CA VAL A 87 -7.89 9.08 9.06
C VAL A 87 -6.85 7.97 8.91
N VAL A 88 -5.84 8.16 8.06
CA VAL A 88 -4.74 7.21 7.89
C VAL A 88 -3.92 7.08 9.17
N GLY A 89 -3.61 8.19 9.84
CA GLY A 89 -2.88 8.20 11.11
C GLY A 89 -3.64 7.47 12.22
N GLU A 90 -4.93 7.74 12.38
CA GLU A 90 -5.77 7.05 13.36
C GLU A 90 -5.95 5.57 13.01
N ALA A 91 -6.10 5.24 11.72
CA ALA A 91 -6.17 3.86 11.25
C ALA A 91 -4.87 3.09 11.52
N LEU A 92 -3.70 3.69 11.28
CA LEU A 92 -2.40 3.08 11.60
C LEU A 92 -2.18 2.94 13.10
N LYS A 93 -2.67 3.89 13.90
CA LYS A 93 -2.58 3.85 15.37
C LYS A 93 -3.49 2.79 15.98
N ALA A 94 -4.68 2.61 15.43
CA ALA A 94 -5.61 1.55 15.84
C ALA A 94 -5.25 0.17 15.24
N ALA A 95 -4.57 0.15 14.10
CA ALA A 95 -4.11 -1.07 13.47
C ALA A 95 -3.00 -1.71 14.31
N LYS A 96 -3.27 -2.90 14.83
CA LYS A 96 -2.24 -3.79 15.33
C LYS A 96 -1.49 -4.39 14.14
N ILE A 97 -0.44 -3.70 13.67
CA ILE A 97 0.38 -4.19 12.56
C ILE A 97 1.33 -5.26 13.08
N ASP A 98 0.88 -6.52 13.04
CA ASP A 98 1.73 -7.68 13.23
C ASP A 98 2.57 -7.89 11.95
N ILE A 99 3.73 -7.24 11.87
CA ILE A 99 4.67 -7.41 10.77
C ILE A 99 5.30 -8.81 10.87
N VAL A 100 4.63 -9.81 10.28
CA VAL A 100 5.24 -11.10 9.98
C VAL A 100 6.20 -10.91 8.81
N GLY A 101 7.46 -10.67 9.13
CA GLY A 101 8.53 -10.45 8.16
C GLY A 101 8.73 -11.67 7.25
N GLY A 102 8.81 -11.40 5.94
CA GLY A 102 9.40 -12.29 4.94
C GLY A 102 8.64 -13.58 4.68
N ASP A 103 7.76 -13.52 3.68
CA ASP A 103 6.84 -14.54 3.13
C ASP A 103 7.39 -15.98 2.97
N SER A 104 8.70 -16.19 3.03
CA SER A 104 9.28 -17.53 2.90
C SER A 104 9.64 -18.20 4.22
N GLN A 105 10.25 -17.51 5.19
CA GLN A 105 10.84 -18.22 6.34
C GLN A 105 9.81 -18.60 7.41
N PHE A 106 8.86 -17.71 7.75
CA PHE A 106 7.84 -18.00 8.75
C PHE A 106 6.83 -19.05 8.27
N PHE A 107 6.39 -18.94 7.01
CA PHE A 107 5.51 -19.93 6.40
C PHE A 107 6.20 -21.30 6.31
N ASN A 108 7.48 -21.33 5.93
CA ASN A 108 8.26 -22.56 5.93
C ASN A 108 8.42 -23.14 7.33
N GLN A 109 8.67 -22.32 8.36
CA GLN A 109 8.83 -22.80 9.73
C GLN A 109 7.54 -23.39 10.30
N ILE A 110 6.40 -22.71 10.11
CA ILE A 110 5.09 -23.21 10.56
C ILE A 110 4.68 -24.45 9.77
N THR A 111 4.81 -24.39 8.44
CA THR A 111 4.44 -25.52 7.58
C THR A 111 5.32 -26.72 7.86
N ALA A 112 6.62 -26.55 8.06
CA ALA A 112 7.54 -27.61 8.45
C ALA A 112 7.23 -28.16 9.85
N ALA A 113 6.88 -27.32 10.82
CA ALA A 113 6.47 -27.78 12.15
C ALA A 113 5.16 -28.59 12.11
N VAL A 114 4.17 -28.12 11.35
CA VAL A 114 2.90 -28.83 11.16
C VAL A 114 3.07 -30.13 10.37
N GLN A 115 3.93 -30.13 9.34
CA GLN A 115 4.24 -31.33 8.56
C GLN A 115 5.05 -32.33 9.40
N GLY A 116 6.04 -31.89 10.17
CA GLY A 116 6.82 -32.73 11.07
C GLY A 116 5.95 -33.38 12.16
N GLY A 117 5.06 -32.62 12.80
CA GLY A 117 4.10 -33.14 13.77
C GLY A 117 3.16 -34.18 13.18
N LYS A 118 2.58 -33.91 12.00
CA LYS A 118 1.71 -34.87 11.30
C LYS A 118 2.46 -36.12 10.80
N ALA A 119 3.74 -35.99 10.45
CA ALA A 119 4.57 -37.12 10.03
C ALA A 119 4.86 -38.06 11.20
N ILE A 120 5.19 -37.52 12.38
CA ILE A 120 5.38 -38.31 13.61
C ILE A 120 4.06 -38.96 14.03
N ASP A 121 2.96 -38.21 14.01
CA ASP A 121 1.63 -38.73 14.35
C ASP A 121 1.20 -39.86 13.42
N ARG A 122 1.37 -39.68 12.10
CA ARG A 122 1.15 -40.76 11.12
C ARG A 122 2.08 -41.94 11.32
N PHE A 123 3.35 -41.71 11.64
CA PHE A 123 4.29 -42.80 11.91
C PHE A 123 3.82 -43.63 13.10
N VAL A 124 3.44 -42.99 14.21
CA VAL A 124 2.91 -43.68 15.39
C VAL A 124 1.64 -44.45 15.03
N HIS A 125 0.69 -43.82 14.35
CA HIS A 125 -0.60 -44.45 14.00
C HIS A 125 -0.52 -45.52 12.89
N ASN A 126 0.46 -45.44 11.98
CA ASN A 126 0.60 -46.37 10.86
C ASN A 126 1.66 -47.45 11.10
N SER A 127 2.48 -47.31 12.14
CA SER A 127 3.46 -48.31 12.56
C SER A 127 2.90 -49.08 13.76
N SER A 128 2.60 -50.37 13.56
CA SER A 128 2.19 -51.25 14.64
C SER A 128 3.21 -51.25 15.77
N VAL A 129 4.50 -51.35 15.44
CA VAL A 129 5.60 -51.35 16.42
C VAL A 129 5.63 -50.06 17.25
N ALA A 130 5.45 -48.89 16.64
CA ALA A 130 5.47 -47.62 17.35
C ALA A 130 4.23 -47.45 18.25
N THR A 131 3.07 -47.90 17.78
CA THR A 131 1.83 -47.95 18.58
C THR A 131 1.97 -48.94 19.74
N ASP A 132 2.56 -50.11 19.52
CA ASP A 132 2.75 -51.15 20.54
C ASP A 132 3.69 -50.66 21.64
N VAL A 133 4.80 -49.99 21.27
CA VAL A 133 5.70 -49.35 22.23
C VAL A 133 4.99 -48.24 23.01
N LYS A 134 4.20 -47.39 22.35
CA LYS A 134 3.38 -46.37 23.03
C LYS A 134 2.42 -47.00 24.04
N ASN A 135 1.73 -48.07 23.65
CA ASN A 135 0.75 -48.72 24.51
C ASN A 135 1.40 -49.48 25.68
N THR A 136 2.59 -50.03 25.46
CA THR A 136 3.32 -50.81 26.47
C THR A 136 4.02 -49.91 27.50
N PHE A 137 4.61 -48.79 27.06
CA PHE A 137 5.43 -47.94 27.94
C PHE A 137 4.77 -46.59 28.26
N PHE A 138 4.00 -46.01 27.36
CA PHE A 138 3.50 -44.62 27.49
C PHE A 138 1.97 -44.56 27.50
N SER A 139 1.33 -45.45 28.27
CA SER A 139 -0.13 -45.52 28.46
C SER A 139 -0.70 -44.45 29.40
N GLY A 140 0.15 -43.60 29.98
CA GLY A 140 -0.25 -42.54 30.92
C GLY A 140 -0.37 -42.99 32.38
N ASN A 141 -0.08 -44.26 32.69
CA ASN A 141 -0.07 -44.77 34.07
C ASN A 141 1.38 -45.12 34.52
N PRO A 142 1.94 -44.40 35.51
CA PRO A 142 3.29 -44.65 36.03
C PRO A 142 3.53 -46.09 36.54
N GLU A 143 2.50 -46.73 37.08
CA GLU A 143 2.63 -48.10 37.62
C GLU A 143 2.67 -49.16 36.50
N GLN A 144 1.98 -48.90 35.38
CA GLN A 144 2.05 -49.76 34.20
C GLN A 144 3.40 -49.64 33.49
N PHE A 145 3.99 -48.43 33.45
CA PHE A 145 5.34 -48.24 32.93
C PHE A 145 6.38 -49.02 33.74
N LYS A 146 6.33 -48.93 35.08
CA LYS A 146 7.24 -49.70 35.96
C LYS A 146 7.09 -51.21 35.77
N THR A 147 5.86 -51.69 35.60
CA THR A 147 5.57 -53.11 35.38
C THR A 147 6.07 -53.57 34.00
N ALA A 148 5.82 -52.80 32.95
CA ALA A 148 6.31 -53.08 31.60
C ALA A 148 7.84 -53.04 31.51
N LEU A 149 8.47 -52.07 32.18
CA LEU A 149 9.91 -51.96 32.31
C LEU A 149 10.49 -53.12 33.14
N GLY A 150 9.85 -53.50 34.24
CA GLY A 150 10.22 -54.66 35.04
C GLY A 150 10.18 -55.96 34.24
N ASN A 151 9.09 -56.19 33.50
CA ASN A 151 8.93 -57.35 32.63
C ASN A 151 9.96 -57.37 31.48
N LEU A 152 10.31 -56.21 30.91
CA LEU A 152 11.36 -56.11 29.89
C LEU A 152 12.73 -56.49 30.46
N LEU A 153 13.03 -56.01 31.68
CA LEU A 153 14.29 -56.34 32.36
C LEU A 153 14.37 -57.83 32.73
N GLU A 154 13.25 -58.43 33.16
CA GLU A 154 13.14 -59.87 33.42
C GLU A 154 13.29 -60.73 32.14
N GLN A 155 12.66 -60.32 31.03
CA GLN A 155 12.76 -61.02 29.74
C GLN A 155 14.16 -60.97 29.14
N LEU A 156 14.91 -59.90 29.40
CA LEU A 156 16.31 -59.78 28.97
C LEU A 156 17.27 -60.50 29.93
N HIS A 157 16.77 -61.19 30.96
CA HIS A 157 17.57 -61.82 32.02
C HIS A 157 18.56 -60.86 32.68
N ILE A 158 18.21 -59.57 32.71
CA ILE A 158 19.04 -58.54 33.29
C ILE A 158 18.63 -58.36 34.75
N ASP A 159 19.46 -58.81 35.67
CA ASP A 159 19.31 -58.47 37.08
C ASP A 159 19.41 -56.94 37.23
N ALA A 160 18.30 -56.29 37.59
CA ALA A 160 18.20 -54.85 37.72
C ALA A 160 19.21 -54.25 38.71
N THR A 161 19.80 -55.06 39.60
CA THR A 161 20.91 -54.73 40.51
C THR A 161 22.28 -54.75 39.84
N SER A 162 22.50 -55.59 38.83
CA SER A 162 23.79 -55.76 38.15
C SER A 162 24.07 -54.72 37.05
N ILE A 163 23.04 -53.95 36.67
CA ILE A 163 23.14 -52.94 35.60
C ILE A 163 23.12 -51.49 36.08
N LYS A 164 22.87 -51.26 37.37
CA LYS A 164 22.75 -49.91 37.96
C LYS A 164 24.02 -49.08 37.75
N ASP A 165 25.17 -49.74 37.90
CA ASP A 165 26.49 -49.13 37.79
C ASP A 165 27.10 -49.16 36.39
N LEU A 166 26.44 -49.82 35.43
CA LEU A 166 26.88 -49.83 34.04
C LEU A 166 26.49 -48.52 33.37
N SER A 167 27.35 -48.03 32.47
CA SER A 167 26.95 -46.98 31.54
C SER A 167 25.96 -47.53 30.51
N ILE A 168 25.15 -46.67 29.90
CA ILE A 168 24.24 -47.09 28.83
C ILE A 168 25.02 -47.78 27.70
N ALA A 169 26.21 -47.31 27.34
CA ALA A 169 27.04 -47.98 26.34
C ALA A 169 27.52 -49.38 26.80
N ALA A 170 27.89 -49.54 28.07
CA ALA A 170 28.35 -50.80 28.63
C ALA A 170 27.21 -51.82 28.80
N LEU A 171 26.02 -51.36 29.17
CA LEU A 171 24.81 -52.19 29.20
C LEU A 171 24.46 -52.73 27.81
N MET A 172 24.52 -51.87 26.79
CA MET A 172 24.21 -52.24 25.41
C MET A 172 25.27 -53.18 24.83
N ALA A 173 26.55 -52.98 25.16
CA ALA A 173 27.62 -53.90 24.80
C ALA A 173 27.46 -55.28 25.47
N LYS A 174 27.01 -55.32 26.73
CA LYS A 174 26.70 -56.57 27.44
C LYS A 174 25.51 -57.29 26.82
N LEU A 175 24.45 -56.57 26.45
CA LEU A 175 23.30 -57.11 25.72
C LEU A 175 23.66 -57.68 24.34
N ILE A 176 24.59 -57.05 23.62
CA ILE A 176 25.16 -57.57 22.36
C ILE A 176 25.96 -58.85 22.60
N SER A 177 26.62 -58.96 23.75
CA SER A 177 27.47 -60.11 24.09
C SER A 177 26.68 -61.31 24.64
N ASP A 178 25.58 -61.07 25.34
CA ASP A 178 24.76 -62.11 25.97
C ASP A 178 23.67 -62.67 25.02
N ASP A 179 23.19 -61.88 24.04
CA ASP A 179 22.16 -62.34 23.08
C ASP A 179 22.80 -62.90 21.80
N THR A 180 22.76 -64.23 21.64
CA THR A 180 23.27 -64.96 20.46
C THR A 180 22.26 -64.99 19.29
N SER A 181 21.19 -64.18 19.34
CA SER A 181 20.13 -64.11 18.34
C SER A 181 20.33 -62.92 17.38
N GLY A 182 20.62 -63.19 16.11
CA GLY A 182 20.91 -62.19 15.06
C GLY A 182 19.90 -61.04 14.90
N SER A 183 18.66 -61.20 15.37
CA SER A 183 17.57 -60.23 15.18
C SER A 183 17.59 -59.06 16.18
N SER A 184 18.09 -59.24 17.39
CA SER A 184 18.15 -58.18 18.42
C SER A 184 19.35 -57.25 18.22
N LEU A 185 20.40 -57.73 17.56
CA LEU A 185 21.65 -57.00 17.31
C LEU A 185 21.46 -55.72 16.48
N GLY A 186 20.54 -55.71 15.52
CA GLY A 186 20.22 -54.53 14.71
C GLY A 186 19.55 -53.43 15.54
N ILE A 187 18.69 -53.81 16.48
CA ILE A 187 17.97 -52.87 17.35
C ILE A 187 18.93 -52.31 18.41
N VAL A 188 19.76 -53.17 19.00
CA VAL A 188 20.72 -52.76 20.04
C VAL A 188 21.83 -51.87 19.46
N SER A 189 22.29 -52.11 18.22
CA SER A 189 23.26 -51.25 17.54
C SER A 189 22.68 -49.88 17.15
N GLN A 190 21.42 -49.83 16.73
CA GLN A 190 20.73 -48.57 16.42
C GLN A 190 20.43 -47.75 17.69
N LEU A 191 20.09 -48.42 18.80
CA LEU A 191 19.94 -47.77 20.09
C LEU A 191 21.29 -47.26 20.64
N LEU A 192 22.39 -47.97 20.39
CA LEU A 192 23.75 -47.52 20.77
C LEU A 192 24.19 -46.28 19.98
N SER A 193 23.93 -46.23 18.67
CA SER A 193 24.25 -45.04 17.86
C SER A 193 23.44 -43.82 18.31
N THR A 194 22.17 -44.03 18.63
CA THR A 194 21.28 -42.98 19.18
C THR A 194 21.74 -42.52 20.56
N ALA A 195 22.14 -43.43 21.44
CA ALA A 195 22.68 -43.09 22.76
C ALA A 195 24.00 -42.31 22.68
N ASN A 196 24.87 -42.63 21.72
CA ASN A 196 26.10 -41.88 21.46
C ASN A 196 25.82 -40.49 20.88
N GLN A 197 24.85 -40.38 19.96
CA GLN A 197 24.44 -39.10 19.38
C GLN A 197 23.83 -38.16 20.42
N LEU A 198 23.11 -38.71 21.40
CA LEU A 198 22.55 -37.97 22.53
C LEU A 198 23.57 -37.72 23.67
N GLN A 199 24.82 -38.15 23.52
CA GLN A 199 25.88 -38.10 24.54
C GLN A 199 25.53 -38.83 25.85
N LEU A 200 24.58 -39.76 25.80
CA LEU A 200 24.10 -40.52 26.95
C LEU A 200 24.92 -41.79 27.19
N GLY A 201 25.84 -42.15 26.28
CA GLY A 201 26.62 -43.38 26.35
C GLY A 201 27.45 -43.56 27.63
N GLY A 202 27.88 -42.47 28.27
CA GLY A 202 28.65 -42.49 29.52
C GLY A 202 27.79 -42.39 30.80
N VAL A 203 26.49 -42.11 30.67
CA VAL A 203 25.59 -41.95 31.82
C VAL A 203 25.28 -43.32 32.41
N LYS A 204 25.36 -43.42 33.74
CA LYS A 204 25.01 -44.66 34.45
C LYS A 204 23.51 -44.89 34.35
N VAL A 205 23.14 -46.15 34.15
CA VAL A 205 21.73 -46.54 34.00
C VAL A 205 20.88 -46.15 35.23
N GLN A 206 21.47 -46.18 36.44
CA GLN A 206 20.78 -45.72 37.65
C GLN A 206 20.39 -44.25 37.67
N ASP A 207 21.07 -43.39 36.92
CA ASP A 207 20.80 -41.95 36.90
C ASP A 207 19.71 -41.60 35.88
N VAL A 208 19.37 -42.55 35.00
CA VAL A 208 18.27 -42.46 34.03
C VAL A 208 16.99 -43.15 34.52
N LEU A 209 17.12 -44.15 35.39
CA LEU A 209 16.01 -44.90 35.98
C LEU A 209 15.47 -44.33 37.31
N LYS A 210 15.98 -43.17 37.75
CA LYS A 210 15.50 -42.46 38.94
C LYS A 210 14.32 -41.55 38.66
#